data_AF-K9T0D1-F1
#
_entry.id   AF-K9T0D1-F1
#
_cell.length_a   1.000
_cell.length_b   1.000
_cell.length_c   1.000
_cell.angle_alpha   90.00
_cell.angle_beta   90.00
_cell.angle_gamma   90.00
#
_symmetry.space_group_name_H-M   'P 1'
#
loop_
_entity.id
_entity.type
_entity.pdbx_description
1 polymer ?
#
loop_
_entity_poly.entity_id
_entity_poly.type
_entity_poly.pdbx_seq_one_letter_code
_entity_poly.pdbx_strand_id
1 'polypeptide(L)' 'MTFLFQIALLALVAFSFVMVIGVPVAYASPQNWDQSKPLLFVGSAIWVVLVILVAVLNFFVI' A
#
# COMPACT_ATOMS: atom_id res chain seq x y z
N MET A 1 4.45 -9.61 19.37
CA MET A 1 4.36 -8.76 18.15
C MET A 1 3.78 -9.49 16.94
N THR A 2 3.65 -10.82 16.97
CA THR A 2 3.15 -11.64 15.85
C THR A 2 1.77 -11.23 15.33
N PHE A 3 0.80 -10.94 16.20
CA PHE A 3 -0.54 -10.50 15.77
C PHE A 3 -0.50 -9.18 14.99
N LEU A 4 0.22 -8.17 15.51
CA LEU A 4 0.43 -6.88 14.82
C LEU A 4 1.16 -7.06 13.50
N PHE A 5 2.20 -7.90 13.46
CA PHE A 5 2.93 -8.23 12.24
C PHE A 5 2.03 -8.87 11.18
N GLN A 6 1.20 -9.85 11.56
CA GLN A 6 0.30 -10.53 10.63
C GLN A 6 -0.76 -9.59 10.06
N ILE A 7 -1.36 -8.72 10.87
CA ILE A 7 -2.33 -7.72 10.37
C ILE A 7 -1.64 -6.71 9.46
N ALA A 8 -0.47 -6.19 9.83
CA ALA A 8 0.28 -5.26 9.01
C ALA A 8 0.67 -5.88 7.65
N LEU A 9 1.09 -7.15 7.65
CA LEU A 9 1.42 -7.89 6.43
C LEU A 9 0.18 -8.14 5.56
N LEU A 10 -0.95 -8.53 6.16
CA LEU A 10 -2.21 -8.69 5.44
C LEU A 10 -2.67 -7.36 4.83
N ALA A 11 -2.57 -6.27 5.58
CA ALA A 11 -2.89 -4.93 5.09
C ALA A 11 -1.98 -4.54 3.91
N LEU A 12 -0.67 -4.79 4.01
CA LEU A 12 0.28 -4.56 2.91
C LEU A 12 -0.11 -5.36 1.66
N VAL A 13 -0.44 -6.65 1.79
CA VAL A 13 -0.86 -7.49 0.66
C VAL A 13 -2.15 -7.00 0.03
N ALA A 14 -3.18 -6.75 0.84
CA ALA A 14 -4.47 -6.26 0.36
C ALA A 14 -4.34 -4.89 -0.33
N PHE A 15 -3.59 -3.98 0.28
CA PHE A 15 -3.35 -2.65 -0.29
C PHE A 15 -2.52 -2.73 -1.58
N SER A 16 -1.54 -3.63 -1.65
CA SER A 16 -0.79 -3.91 -2.88
C SER A 16 -1.72 -4.38 -4.00
N PHE A 17 -2.68 -5.26 -3.71
CA PHE A 17 -3.65 -5.72 -4.70
C PHE A 17 -4.51 -4.58 -5.25
N VAL A 18 -4.96 -3.67 -4.37
CA VAL A 18 -5.67 -2.44 -4.78
C VAL A 18 -4.80 -1.58 -5.69
N MET A 19 -3.54 -1.35 -5.32
CA MET A 19 -2.60 -0.54 -6.12
C MET A 19 -2.27 -1.19 -7.47
N VAL A 20 -2.10 -2.50 -7.55
CA VAL A 20 -1.83 -3.24 -8.79
C VAL A 20 -2.94 -3.03 -9.83
N ILE A 21 -4.20 -2.93 -9.38
CA ILE A 21 -5.34 -2.66 -10.27
C ILE A 21 -5.51 -1.16 -10.48
N GLY A 22 -5.53 -0.39 -9.39
CA GLY A 22 -5.86 1.03 -9.39
C GLY A 22 -4.85 1.89 -10.13
N VAL A 23 -3.56 1.58 -10.06
CA VAL A 23 -2.49 2.38 -10.69
C VAL A 23 -2.59 2.34 -12.23
N PRO A 24 -2.61 1.17 -12.91
CA PRO A 24 -2.81 1.11 -14.35
C PRO A 24 -4.14 1.73 -14.80
N VAL A 25 -5.23 1.48 -14.06
CA VAL A 25 -6.54 2.04 -14.38
C VAL A 25 -6.48 3.57 -14.33
N ALA A 26 -5.95 4.15 -13.26
CA ALA A 26 -5.81 5.59 -13.11
C ALA A 26 -4.92 6.23 -14.20
N TYR A 27 -3.88 5.53 -14.65
CA TYR A 27 -3.03 6.02 -15.74
C TYR A 27 -3.70 5.97 -17.11
N ALA A 28 -4.58 4.99 -17.34
CA ALA A 28 -5.25 4.82 -18.63
C ALA A 28 -6.61 5.53 -18.72
N SER A 29 -7.23 5.90 -17.58
CA SER A 29 -8.51 6.60 -17.55
C SER A 29 -8.40 8.00 -18.17
N PRO A 30 -9.24 8.33 -19.18
CA PRO A 30 -9.17 9.63 -19.86
C PRO A 30 -9.79 10.78 -19.06
N GLN A 31 -10.51 10.48 -17.99
CA GLN A 31 -11.08 11.44 -17.05
C GLN A 31 -10.51 11.18 -15.65
N ASN A 32 -10.63 12.20 -14.80
CA ASN A 32 -10.29 12.14 -13.37
C ASN A 32 -8.80 12.02 -13.03
N TRP A 33 -7.89 12.36 -13.95
CA TRP A 33 -6.46 12.38 -13.66
C TRP A 33 -6.11 13.30 -12.47
N ASP A 34 -6.72 14.48 -12.40
CA ASP A 34 -6.44 15.46 -11.33
C ASP A 34 -6.84 14.95 -9.94
N GLN A 35 -7.87 14.10 -9.85
CA GLN A 35 -8.26 13.44 -8.59
C GLN A 35 -7.41 12.19 -8.32
N SER A 36 -7.09 11.41 -9.35
CA SER A 36 -6.33 10.17 -9.22
C SER A 36 -4.86 10.42 -8.86
N LYS A 37 -4.23 11.45 -9.42
CA LYS A 37 -2.82 11.77 -9.19
C LYS A 37 -2.45 11.93 -7.69
N PRO A 38 -3.14 12.76 -6.88
CA PRO A 38 -2.83 12.84 -5.45
C PRO A 38 -3.11 11.53 -4.71
N LEU A 39 -4.14 10.77 -5.11
CA LEU A 39 -4.42 9.45 -4.53
C LEU A 39 -3.30 8.44 -4.81
N LEU A 40 -2.68 8.49 -5.99
CA LEU A 40 -1.52 7.66 -6.33
C LEU A 40 -0.32 8.01 -5.42
N PHE A 41 -0.04 9.30 -5.21
CA PHE A 41 1.05 9.72 -4.32
C PHE A 41 0.81 9.29 -2.87
N VAL A 42 -0.39 9.55 -2.34
CA VAL A 42 -0.76 9.14 -0.98
C VAL A 42 -0.72 7.62 -0.86
N GLY A 43 -1.23 6.90 -1.87
CA GLY A 43 -1.20 5.44 -1.88
C GLY A 43 0.22 4.89 -1.88
N SER A 44 1.12 5.44 -2.70
CA SER A 44 2.54 5.08 -2.67
C SER A 44 3.19 5.35 -1.30
N ALA A 45 2.89 6.48 -0.67
CA ALA A 45 3.41 6.79 0.66
C ALA A 45 2.90 5.79 1.73
N ILE A 46 1.60 5.48 1.72
CA ILE A 46 1.00 4.47 2.62
C ILE A 46 1.66 3.11 2.41
N TRP A 47 1.86 2.70 1.15
CA TRP A 47 2.50 1.43 0.84
C TRP A 47 3.92 1.36 1.40
N VAL A 48 4.74 2.41 1.21
CA VAL A 48 6.11 2.47 1.76
C VAL A 48 6.10 2.40 3.29
N VAL A 49 5.18 3.12 3.96
CA VAL A 49 5.03 3.07 5.42
C VAL A 49 4.68 1.66 5.89
N LEU A 50 3.79 0.96 5.19
CA LEU A 50 3.43 -0.42 5.52
C LEU A 50 4.62 -1.37 5.36
N VAL A 51 5.43 -1.22 4.30
CA VAL A 51 6.66 -2.01 4.12
C VAL A 51 7.64 -1.79 5.27
N ILE A 52 7.92 -0.53 5.62
CA ILE A 52 8.81 -0.20 6.74
C ILE A 52 8.26 -0.76 8.05
N LEU A 53 6.96 -0.61 8.29
CA LEU A 53 6.30 -1.15 9.49
C LEU A 53 6.48 -2.67 9.59
N VAL A 54 6.21 -3.41 8.51
CA VAL A 54 6.39 -4.87 8.47
C VAL A 54 7.85 -5.25 8.70
N ALA A 55 8.80 -4.53 8.09
CA ALA A 55 10.23 -4.76 8.28
C ALA A 55 10.67 -4.52 9.73
N VAL A 56 10.20 -3.45 10.38
CA VAL A 56 10.49 -3.17 11.80
C VAL A 56 9.86 -4.23 12.70
N LEU A 57 8.61 -4.61 12.45
CA LEU A 57 7.91 -5.62 13.24
C LEU A 57 8.57 -7.02 13.13
N ASN A 58 9.28 -7.29 12.04
CA ASN A 58 10.00 -8.55 11.82
C ASN A 58 11.01 -8.85 12.94
N PHE A 59 11.77 -7.85 13.40
CA PHE A 59 12.75 -7.98 14.49
C PHE A 59 12.17 -8.39 15.85
N PHE A 60 10.85 -8.35 16.01
CA PHE A 60 10.16 -8.72 17.25
C PHE A 60 9.34 -10.01 17.11
N VAL A 61 9.45 -10.69 15.97
CA VAL A 61 8.71 -11.93 15.65
C VAL A 61 9.64 -13.07 15.29
N ILE A 62 10.72 -12.78 14.55
CA ILE A 62 11.79 -13.71 14.18
C ILE A 62 12.95 -13.48 15.13
#